data_AF-K1U371-F1
#
_entry.id   AF-K1U371-F1
#
_cell.length_a   1.000
_cell.length_b   1.000
_cell.length_c   1.000
_cell.angle_alpha   90.00
_cell.angle_beta   90.00
_cell.angle_gamma   90.00
#
_symmetry.space_group_name_H-M   'P 1'
#
loop_
_entity.id
_entity.type
_entity.pdbx_description
1 polymer ?
#
loop_
_entity_poly.entity_id
_entity_poly.type
_entity_poly.pdbx_seq_one_letter_code
_entity_poly.pdbx_strand_id
1 'polypeptide(L)'
;MKMLDFKVKRFVGIIFHLILAQICLAQTGIANQNFGKDTLQLREVVVRATRPLAKLNSEGFVTEVKGTVLEKLGFAKDIMGMLPGVLNNNGSIEVFGKGKPVFYINGRIVRNNIEVEQLKANQIDKITVITNPSSRYASTVGSIIKITTIKKVGD
;
A
#
# COMPACT_ATOMS: atom_id res chain seq x y z
N MET A 1 -85.09 -16.06 -18.54
CA MET A 1 -83.79 -16.55 -18.02
C MET A 1 -82.61 -15.78 -18.64
N LYS A 2 -82.56 -14.44 -18.50
CA LYS A 2 -81.45 -13.59 -19.03
C LYS A 2 -80.79 -12.71 -17.96
N MET A 3 -81.29 -12.74 -16.71
CA MET A 3 -80.81 -11.88 -15.61
C MET A 3 -79.65 -12.50 -14.81
N LEU A 4 -79.51 -13.83 -14.81
CA LEU A 4 -78.42 -14.53 -14.11
C LEU A 4 -77.09 -14.43 -14.89
N ASP A 5 -77.16 -14.48 -16.23
CA ASP A 5 -76.00 -14.39 -17.13
C ASP A 5 -75.24 -13.06 -16.99
N PHE A 6 -75.96 -11.93 -16.89
CA PHE A 6 -75.35 -10.60 -16.73
C PHE A 6 -74.59 -10.43 -15.40
N LYS A 7 -75.09 -11.05 -14.32
CA LYS A 7 -74.48 -10.95 -12.99
C LYS A 7 -73.22 -11.83 -12.89
N VAL A 8 -73.24 -13.01 -13.53
CA VAL A 8 -72.08 -13.92 -13.63
C VAL A 8 -71.00 -13.32 -14.54
N LYS A 9 -71.36 -12.72 -15.68
CA LYS A 9 -70.41 -12.07 -16.59
C LYS A 9 -69.68 -10.89 -15.94
N ARG A 10 -70.38 -10.12 -15.09
CA ARG A 10 -69.80 -9.02 -14.32
C ARG A 10 -68.92 -9.48 -13.16
N PHE A 11 -69.25 -10.61 -12.52
CA PHE A 11 -68.44 -11.21 -11.45
C PHE A 11 -67.16 -11.87 -11.98
N VAL A 12 -67.27 -12.66 -13.07
CA VAL A 12 -66.11 -13.28 -13.75
C VAL A 12 -65.19 -12.21 -14.33
N GLY A 13 -65.73 -11.11 -14.87
CA GLY A 13 -64.95 -9.97 -15.33
C GLY A 13 -64.15 -9.28 -14.22
N ILE A 14 -64.73 -9.07 -13.03
CA ILE A 14 -64.05 -8.47 -11.88
C ILE A 14 -62.98 -9.42 -11.32
N ILE A 15 -63.26 -10.72 -11.23
CA ILE A 15 -62.29 -11.72 -10.77
C ILE A 15 -61.13 -11.86 -11.77
N PHE A 16 -61.40 -11.83 -13.08
CA PHE A 16 -60.38 -11.87 -14.13
C PHE A 16 -59.51 -10.60 -14.13
N HIS A 17 -60.11 -9.42 -13.88
CA HIS A 17 -59.35 -8.17 -13.73
C HIS A 17 -58.48 -8.16 -12.47
N LEU A 18 -58.98 -8.68 -11.34
CA LEU A 18 -58.22 -8.81 -10.10
C LEU A 18 -57.05 -9.80 -10.23
N ILE A 19 -57.23 -10.91 -10.96
CA ILE A 19 -56.18 -11.90 -11.22
C ILE A 19 -55.12 -11.36 -12.20
N LEU A 20 -55.53 -10.63 -13.25
CA LEU A 20 -54.59 -9.97 -14.18
C LEU A 20 -53.72 -8.91 -13.48
N ALA A 21 -54.27 -8.18 -12.52
CA ALA A 21 -53.51 -7.21 -11.71
C ALA A 21 -52.43 -7.87 -10.83
N GLN A 22 -52.71 -9.05 -10.27
CA GLN A 22 -51.73 -9.81 -9.46
C GLN A 22 -50.57 -10.33 -10.32
N ILE A 23 -50.83 -10.78 -11.55
CA ILE A 23 -49.80 -11.31 -12.48
C ILE A 23 -48.95 -10.17 -13.08
N CYS A 24 -49.53 -8.98 -13.31
CA CYS A 24 -48.80 -7.82 -13.82
C CYS A 24 -47.75 -7.28 -12.83
N LEU A 25 -47.95 -7.44 -11.51
CA LEU A 25 -46.93 -7.11 -10.51
C LEU A 25 -45.74 -8.08 -10.49
N ALA A 26 -45.83 -9.24 -11.14
CA ALA A 26 -44.78 -10.25 -11.07
C ALA A 26 -43.63 -10.04 -12.08
N GLN A 27 -43.82 -9.24 -13.15
CA GLN A 27 -42.76 -9.01 -14.15
C GLN A 27 -42.85 -7.62 -14.80
N THR A 28 -42.29 -6.60 -14.14
CA THR A 28 -41.60 -5.52 -14.85
C THR A 28 -40.39 -5.07 -14.03
N GLY A 29 -39.20 -5.26 -14.60
CA GLY A 29 -38.02 -4.47 -14.25
C GLY A 29 -36.87 -5.19 -13.56
N ILE A 30 -36.11 -6.00 -14.32
CA ILE A 30 -34.66 -6.01 -14.12
C ILE A 30 -34.16 -4.62 -14.53
N ALA A 31 -33.89 -3.73 -13.57
CA ALA A 31 -32.88 -2.66 -13.63
C ALA A 31 -33.12 -1.63 -12.51
N ASN A 32 -32.79 -1.99 -11.29
CA ASN A 32 -31.92 -1.13 -10.49
C ASN A 32 -31.21 -2.03 -9.51
N GLN A 33 -29.92 -2.25 -9.71
CA GLN A 33 -29.07 -2.75 -8.64
C GLN A 33 -29.17 -1.71 -7.53
N ASN A 34 -30.04 -1.98 -6.56
CA ASN A 34 -29.92 -1.39 -5.24
C ASN A 34 -28.58 -1.88 -4.72
N PHE A 35 -27.50 -1.19 -5.12
CA PHE A 35 -26.36 -1.01 -4.28
C PHE A 35 -26.95 -0.31 -3.07
N GLY A 36 -27.43 -1.13 -2.13
CA GLY A 36 -27.71 -0.69 -0.79
C GLY A 36 -26.52 0.17 -0.46
N LYS A 37 -26.78 1.43 -0.13
CA LYS A 37 -25.83 2.14 0.70
C LYS A 37 -25.77 1.31 1.97
N ASP A 38 -24.94 0.27 1.95
CA ASP A 38 -24.13 -0.11 3.08
C ASP A 38 -23.31 1.15 3.33
N THR A 39 -23.93 2.11 4.00
CA THR A 39 -23.25 2.87 5.03
C THR A 39 -22.78 1.82 6.02
N LEU A 40 -21.70 1.12 5.66
CA LEU A 40 -20.65 0.76 6.57
C LEU A 40 -20.30 2.08 7.22
N GLN A 41 -21.01 2.41 8.29
CA GLN A 41 -20.57 3.44 9.20
C GLN A 41 -19.24 2.91 9.69
N LEU A 42 -18.16 3.42 9.10
CA LEU A 42 -16.82 3.07 9.52
C LEU A 42 -16.76 3.49 10.98
N ARG A 43 -16.80 2.48 11.85
CA ARG A 43 -16.60 2.62 13.28
C ARG A 43 -15.28 3.36 13.43
N GLU A 44 -15.40 4.63 13.82
CA GLU A 44 -14.32 5.54 14.16
C GLU A 44 -12.97 5.11 13.58
N VAL A 45 -12.68 5.54 12.36
CA VAL A 45 -11.31 5.43 11.86
C VAL A 45 -10.50 6.44 12.66
N VAL A 46 -9.94 5.99 13.78
CA VAL A 46 -8.83 6.68 14.41
C VAL A 46 -7.68 6.56 13.42
N VAL A 47 -7.58 7.50 12.49
CA VAL A 47 -6.38 7.68 11.68
C VAL A 47 -5.31 8.16 12.64
N ARG A 48 -4.69 7.22 13.34
CA ARG A 48 -3.42 7.47 14.00
C ARG A 48 -2.49 7.84 12.86
N ALA A 49 -2.13 9.11 12.76
CA ALA A 49 -1.10 9.57 11.85
C ALA A 49 0.22 8.91 12.29
N THR A 50 0.41 7.64 11.90
CA THR A 50 1.71 6.99 11.96
C THR A 50 2.57 7.72 10.95
N ARG A 51 3.58 8.43 11.44
CA ARG A 51 4.60 9.03 10.59
C ARG A 51 5.16 7.92 9.69
N PRO A 52 5.01 8.00 8.35
CA PRO A 52 5.54 6.98 7.47
C PRO A 52 7.06 6.95 7.64
N LEU A 53 7.58 5.80 8.06
CA LEU A 53 9.02 5.60 8.28
C LEU A 53 9.80 5.69 6.97
N ALA A 54 9.16 5.30 5.86
CA ALA A 54 9.69 5.40 4.50
C ALA A 54 8.85 6.35 3.65
N LYS A 55 9.52 7.24 2.94
CA LYS A 55 8.96 8.18 1.96
C LYS A 55 9.46 7.79 0.57
N LEU A 56 8.63 7.96 -0.45
CA LEU A 56 9.05 7.76 -1.84
C LEU A 56 9.57 9.08 -2.41
N ASN A 57 10.77 9.06 -2.96
CA ASN A 57 11.38 10.13 -3.73
C ASN A 57 11.50 9.74 -5.21
N SER A 58 11.84 10.70 -6.06
CA SER A 58 12.02 10.48 -7.51
C SER A 58 13.05 9.40 -7.87
N GLU A 59 14.02 9.12 -6.99
CA GLU A 59 15.10 8.16 -7.23
C GLU A 59 14.88 6.82 -6.50
N GLY A 60 13.94 6.76 -5.55
CA GLY A 60 13.68 5.56 -4.74
C GLY A 60 13.13 5.86 -3.35
N PHE A 61 13.35 4.94 -2.40
CA PHE A 61 12.77 5.00 -1.05
C PHE A 61 13.72 5.67 -0.05
N VAL A 62 13.21 6.60 0.76
CA VAL A 62 13.94 7.27 1.84
C VAL A 62 13.34 6.86 3.18
N THR A 63 14.11 6.16 4.00
CA THR A 63 13.71 5.75 5.34
C THR A 63 14.40 6.60 6.39
N GLU A 64 13.63 7.25 7.25
CA GLU A 64 14.13 8.00 8.40
C GLU A 64 14.49 7.02 9.54
N VAL A 65 15.74 7.03 9.98
CA VAL A 65 16.21 6.15 11.07
C VAL A 65 16.16 6.90 12.40
N LYS A 66 16.63 8.15 12.40
CA LYS A 66 16.64 9.01 13.58
C LYS A 66 15.23 9.31 14.08
N GLY A 67 15.00 9.14 15.38
CA GLY A 67 13.70 9.41 16.02
C GLY A 67 12.64 8.35 15.70
N THR A 68 13.02 7.19 15.16
CA THR A 68 12.11 6.09 14.87
C THR A 68 12.51 4.81 15.62
N VAL A 69 11.70 3.76 15.49
CA VAL A 69 12.02 2.44 16.05
C VAL A 69 13.30 1.85 15.47
N LEU A 70 13.74 2.32 14.30
CA LEU A 70 14.96 1.88 13.64
C LEU A 70 16.22 2.34 14.36
N GLU A 71 16.16 3.45 15.11
CA GLU A 71 17.30 3.94 15.92
C GLU A 71 17.66 2.97 17.06
N LYS A 72 16.68 2.19 17.53
CA LYS A 72 16.86 1.21 18.60
C LYS A 72 17.43 -0.13 18.10
N LEU A 73 17.43 -0.34 16.78
CA LEU A 73 18.08 -1.50 16.18
C LEU A 73 19.59 -1.30 16.35
N GLY A 74 20.35 -2.33 16.74
CA GLY A 74 21.76 -2.13 17.10
C GLY A 74 22.60 -1.65 15.92
N PHE A 75 22.56 -2.40 14.82
CA PHE A 75 23.45 -2.23 13.68
C PHE A 75 22.69 -1.94 12.38
N ALA A 76 23.37 -1.32 11.42
CA ALA A 76 22.80 -1.00 10.12
C ALA A 76 22.32 -2.25 9.36
N LYS A 77 23.00 -3.39 9.53
CA LYS A 77 22.59 -4.70 8.97
C LYS A 77 21.14 -5.05 9.32
N ASP A 78 20.74 -4.80 10.56
CA ASP A 78 19.40 -5.13 11.05
C ASP A 78 18.36 -4.18 10.46
N ILE A 79 18.74 -2.91 10.26
CA ILE A 79 17.88 -1.91 9.61
C ILE A 79 17.65 -2.25 8.14
N MET A 80 18.67 -2.77 7.42
CA MET A 80 18.55 -3.08 5.99
C MET A 80 17.39 -4.05 5.70
N GLY A 81 17.12 -5.01 6.58
CA GLY A 81 16.01 -5.96 6.42
C GLY A 81 14.62 -5.33 6.61
N MET A 82 14.52 -4.12 7.17
CA MET A 82 13.27 -3.37 7.32
C MET A 82 13.05 -2.36 6.20
N LEU A 83 14.01 -2.20 5.28
CA LEU A 83 13.88 -1.26 4.17
C LEU A 83 12.98 -1.84 3.07
N PRO A 84 12.08 -1.04 2.49
CA PRO A 84 11.24 -1.49 1.39
C PRO A 84 12.10 -1.84 0.17
N GLY A 85 11.86 -3.03 -0.39
CA GLY A 85 12.56 -3.51 -1.58
C GLY A 85 14.00 -3.95 -1.33
N VAL A 86 14.45 -4.06 -0.07
CA VAL A 86 15.73 -4.64 0.30
C VAL A 86 15.50 -6.04 0.88
N LEU A 87 16.26 -7.01 0.38
CA LEU A 87 16.25 -8.40 0.80
C LEU A 87 17.58 -8.69 1.50
N ASN A 88 17.51 -9.39 2.62
CA ASN A 88 18.68 -9.91 3.31
C ASN A 88 18.66 -11.44 3.19
N ASN A 89 19.51 -11.98 2.33
CA ASN A 89 19.66 -13.42 2.13
C ASN A 89 20.94 -13.89 2.84
N ASN A 90 20.82 -14.28 4.10
CA ASN A 90 21.91 -14.80 4.95
C ASN A 90 23.18 -13.91 4.95
N GLY A 91 23.02 -12.58 4.90
CA GLY A 91 24.13 -11.62 4.85
C GLY A 91 24.42 -11.05 3.46
N SER A 92 23.87 -11.62 2.38
CA SER A 92 23.84 -10.96 1.08
C SER A 92 22.69 -9.96 1.05
N ILE A 93 23.02 -8.67 1.03
CA ILE A 93 22.03 -7.60 0.85
C ILE A 93 21.77 -7.45 -0.66
N GLU A 94 20.50 -7.54 -1.04
CA GLU A 94 20.06 -7.42 -2.42
C GLU A 94 18.88 -6.47 -2.51
N VAL A 95 18.77 -5.76 -3.62
CA VAL A 95 17.61 -4.93 -3.92
C VAL A 95 16.73 -5.69 -4.90
N PHE A 96 15.43 -5.73 -4.61
CA PHE A 96 14.44 -6.49 -5.37
C PHE A 96 14.51 -6.16 -6.86
N GLY A 97 14.81 -7.19 -7.68
CA GLY A 97 14.91 -7.06 -9.14
C GLY A 97 16.11 -6.25 -9.66
N LYS A 98 17.05 -5.86 -8.79
CA LYS A 98 18.26 -5.09 -9.15
C LYS A 98 19.58 -5.77 -8.76
N GLY A 99 19.52 -6.82 -7.93
CA GLY A 99 20.69 -7.57 -7.49
C GLY A 99 21.46 -6.87 -6.37
N LYS A 100 22.79 -7.04 -6.35
CA LYS A 100 23.65 -6.50 -5.30
C LYS A 100 23.81 -4.97 -5.42
N PRO A 101 23.46 -4.19 -4.39
CA PRO A 101 23.62 -2.75 -4.41
C PRO A 101 25.06 -2.33 -4.10
N VAL A 102 25.41 -1.11 -4.51
CA VAL A 102 26.61 -0.42 -4.02
C VAL A 102 26.26 0.46 -2.83
N PHE A 103 27.07 0.38 -1.77
CA PHE A 103 26.87 1.16 -0.56
C PHE A 103 27.58 2.51 -0.64
N TYR A 104 26.87 3.56 -0.23
CA TYR A 104 27.44 4.89 -0.05
C TYR A 104 27.24 5.33 1.39
N ILE A 105 28.31 5.79 2.04
CA ILE A 105 28.23 6.44 3.35
C ILE A 105 28.65 7.89 3.16
N ASN A 106 27.77 8.83 3.52
CA ASN A 106 28.05 10.28 3.40
C ASN A 106 28.53 10.72 2.02
N GLY A 107 28.06 10.04 0.96
CA GLY A 107 28.44 10.33 -0.44
C GLY A 107 29.74 9.67 -0.91
N ARG A 108 30.40 8.86 -0.08
CA ARG A 108 31.58 8.07 -0.46
C ARG A 108 31.20 6.62 -0.71
N ILE A 109 31.78 6.01 -1.74
CA ILE A 109 31.60 4.59 -2.05
C ILE A 109 32.32 3.75 -1.01
N VAL A 110 31.61 2.81 -0.41
CA VAL A 110 32.19 1.84 0.50
C VAL A 110 32.49 0.56 -0.29
N ARG A 111 33.75 0.13 -0.27
CA ARG A 111 34.18 -1.13 -0.89
C ARG A 111 34.10 -2.32 0.06
N ASN A 112 34.20 -2.07 1.37
CA ASN A 112 34.22 -3.09 2.40
C ASN A 112 32.87 -3.14 3.13
N ASN A 113 32.13 -4.23 2.95
CA ASN A 113 30.84 -4.45 3.59
C ASN A 113 30.91 -4.39 5.13
N ILE A 114 32.07 -4.69 5.71
CA ILE A 114 32.31 -4.65 7.17
C ILE A 114 32.03 -3.26 7.76
N GLU A 115 32.39 -2.18 7.04
CA GLU A 115 32.16 -0.81 7.51
C GLU A 115 30.66 -0.50 7.60
N VAL A 116 29.87 -1.01 6.65
CA VAL A 116 28.42 -0.87 6.66
C VAL A 116 27.81 -1.70 7.79
N GLU A 117 28.28 -2.92 8.01
CA GLU A 117 27.74 -3.82 9.05
C GLU A 117 28.01 -3.32 10.47
N GLN A 118 29.18 -2.72 10.71
CA GLN A 118 29.57 -2.20 12.02
C GLN A 118 28.95 -0.82 12.34
N LEU A 119 28.34 -0.17 11.36
CA LEU A 119 27.71 1.12 11.56
C LEU A 119 26.50 0.98 12.50
N LYS A 120 26.51 1.76 13.58
CA LYS A 120 25.43 1.75 14.57
C LYS A 120 24.22 2.55 14.07
N ALA A 121 23.01 2.08 14.38
CA ALA A 121 21.79 2.78 13.97
C ALA A 121 21.67 4.19 14.54
N ASN A 122 22.14 4.41 15.77
CA ASN A 122 22.10 5.71 16.44
C ASN A 122 22.96 6.78 15.73
N GLN A 123 23.87 6.38 14.85
CA GLN A 123 24.70 7.27 14.04
C GLN A 123 24.10 7.54 12.66
N ILE A 124 22.96 6.94 12.33
CA ILE A 124 22.31 7.06 11.02
C ILE A 124 21.16 8.06 11.12
N ASP A 125 21.19 9.07 10.25
CA ASP A 125 20.09 10.02 10.10
C ASP A 125 18.97 9.39 9.25
N LYS A 126 19.34 8.98 8.03
CA LYS A 126 18.43 8.36 7.07
C LYS A 126 19.16 7.43 6.11
N ILE A 127 18.41 6.48 5.57
CA ILE A 127 18.87 5.56 4.53
C ILE A 127 18.02 5.80 3.27
N THR A 128 18.65 5.86 2.11
CA THR A 128 17.98 6.01 0.83
C THR A 128 18.33 4.84 -0.07
N VAL A 129 17.31 4.09 -0.48
CA VAL A 129 17.41 2.98 -1.44
C VAL A 129 17.06 3.53 -2.80
N ILE A 130 18.06 3.66 -3.67
CA ILE A 130 17.93 4.14 -5.04
C ILE A 130 17.87 2.90 -5.94
N THR A 131 16.70 2.65 -6.52
CA THR A 131 16.45 1.50 -7.41
C THR A 131 16.73 1.84 -8.87
N ASN A 132 16.81 3.12 -9.21
CA ASN A 132 17.12 3.63 -10.54
C ASN A 132 18.12 4.78 -10.44
N PRO A 133 19.44 4.49 -10.41
CA PRO A 133 20.44 5.54 -10.33
C PRO A 133 20.41 6.43 -11.58
N SER A 134 20.46 7.74 -11.37
CA SER A 134 20.60 8.73 -12.44
C SER A 134 22.05 8.77 -12.98
N SER A 135 22.28 9.53 -14.05
CA SER A 135 23.60 9.72 -14.67
C SER A 135 24.69 10.29 -13.74
N ARG A 136 24.32 10.75 -12.55
CA ARG A 136 25.26 11.17 -11.50
C ARG A 136 26.06 9.99 -10.93
N TYR A 137 25.59 8.77 -11.11
CA TYR A 137 26.23 7.55 -10.63
C TYR A 137 26.76 6.71 -11.80
N ALA A 138 27.69 5.80 -11.50
CA ALA A 138 28.24 4.89 -12.50
C ALA A 138 27.14 4.00 -13.10
N SER A 139 27.02 3.98 -14.43
CA SER A 139 26.02 3.22 -15.18
C SER A 139 26.14 1.70 -15.04
N THR A 140 27.26 1.20 -14.52
CA THR A 140 27.46 -0.22 -14.18
C THR A 140 26.63 -0.67 -12.98
N VAL A 141 26.15 0.26 -12.15
CA VAL A 141 25.51 -0.06 -10.87
C VAL A 141 23.99 -0.14 -11.03
N GLY A 142 23.39 -1.29 -10.74
CA GLY A 142 21.94 -1.49 -10.84
C GLY A 142 21.12 -0.88 -9.71
N SER A 143 21.69 -0.72 -8.51
CA SER A 143 21.03 -0.11 -7.35
C SER A 143 22.03 0.43 -6.34
N ILE A 144 21.60 1.42 -5.55
CA ILE A 144 22.46 2.11 -4.57
C ILE A 144 21.74 2.19 -3.22
N ILE A 145 22.46 1.85 -2.15
CA ILE A 145 22.01 2.11 -0.79
C ILE A 145 22.88 3.23 -0.22
N LYS A 146 22.26 4.39 -0.03
CA LYS A 146 22.91 5.59 0.50
C LYS A 146 22.57 5.76 1.98
N ILE A 147 23.58 5.73 2.82
CA ILE A 147 23.49 5.96 4.25
C ILE A 147 24.00 7.38 4.53
N THR A 148 23.17 8.18 5.20
CA THR A 148 23.55 9.50 5.68
C THR A 148 23.69 9.42 7.19
N THR A 149 24.88 9.71 7.71
CA THR A 149 25.09 9.72 9.16
C THR A 149 24.72 11.09 9.73
N ILE A 150 24.37 11.12 11.01
CA ILE A 150 24.28 12.40 11.74
C ILE A 150 25.66 13.06 11.74
N LYS A 151 25.74 14.27 11.21
CA LYS A 151 26.94 15.10 11.38
C LYS A 151 27.04 15.45 12.86
N LYS A 152 28.15 15.08 13.51
CA LYS A 152 28.46 15.64 14.82
C LYS A 152 28.66 17.14 14.61
N VAL A 153 27.92 17.95 15.35
CA VAL A 153 28.15 19.40 15.39
C VAL A 153 29.45 19.59 16.18
N GLY A 154 30.60 19.71 15.49
CA GLY A 154 31.88 19.90 16.16
C GLY A 154 33.17 19.50 15.44
N ASP A 155 33.20 19.38 14.10
CA ASP A 155 34.43 19.38 13.29
C ASP A 155 34.29 20.39 12.14
#